data_AF-A0AAD6ZD59-F1
#
_entry.id   AF-A0AAD6ZD59-F1
#
_cell.length_a   1.000
_cell.length_b   1.000
_cell.length_c   1.000
_cell.angle_alpha   90.00
_cell.angle_beta   90.00
_cell.angle_gamma   90.00
#
_symmetry.space_group_name_H-M   'P 1'
#
loop_
_entity.id
_entity.type
_entity.pdbx_description
1 polymer ?
#
loop_
_entity_poly.entity_id
_entity_poly.type
_entity_poly.pdbx_seq_one_letter_code
_entity_poly.pdbx_strand_id
1 'polypeptide(L)'
;MRTSQWVTRACGARCWRRWRRRRAPGDAPVPGVGGYRERVVCTSPQITSRGLHPQTLSTILSGTVLAAHRAHASLAPGSLALGGRVENGTIKRSPPAYHANPAAERPRYSDAGGDGDQEWGVGVLRFAATPAEA
;
A
#
# COMPACT_ATOMS: atom_id res chain seq x y z
N MET A 1 15.67 20.52 -33.64
CA MET A 1 15.59 19.42 -32.65
C MET A 1 16.74 19.56 -31.64
N ARG A 2 16.48 19.91 -30.37
CA ARG A 2 17.32 19.73 -29.15
C ARG A 2 17.02 20.82 -28.11
N THR A 3 15.88 20.73 -27.40
CA THR A 3 15.62 21.60 -26.23
C THR A 3 14.94 20.88 -25.06
N SER A 4 14.28 19.74 -25.29
CA SER A 4 13.45 19.08 -24.26
C SER A 4 14.19 18.17 -23.27
N GLN A 5 15.47 17.84 -23.48
CA GLN A 5 16.23 16.94 -22.59
C GLN A 5 16.81 17.63 -21.35
N TRP A 6 16.95 18.96 -21.36
CA TRP A 6 17.59 19.71 -20.26
C TRP A 6 16.66 19.99 -19.08
N VAL A 7 15.36 20.15 -19.32
CA VAL A 7 14.38 20.48 -18.27
C VAL A 7 14.16 19.31 -17.31
N THR A 8 14.11 18.07 -17.82
CA THR A 8 13.82 16.87 -17.01
C THR A 8 14.98 16.49 -16.08
N ARG A 9 16.23 16.62 -16.54
CA ARG A 9 17.43 16.33 -15.72
C ARG A 9 17.61 17.32 -14.57
N ALA A 10 17.37 18.61 -14.82
CA ALA A 10 17.58 19.65 -13.82
C ALA A 10 16.48 19.68 -12.73
N CYS A 11 15.26 19.24 -13.06
CA CYS A 11 14.16 19.16 -12.10
C CYS A 11 14.35 17.99 -11.10
N GLY A 12 14.74 16.80 -11.61
CA GLY A 12 14.98 15.61 -10.77
C GLY A 12 16.12 15.79 -9.75
N ALA A 13 17.24 16.39 -10.17
CA ALA A 13 18.39 16.59 -9.29
C ALA A 13 18.14 17.63 -8.17
N ARG A 14 17.29 18.63 -8.43
CA ARG A 14 16.90 19.64 -7.43
C ARG A 14 15.88 19.07 -6.43
N CYS A 15 14.90 18.31 -6.90
CA CYS A 15 13.98 17.57 -6.02
C CYS A 15 14.71 16.57 -5.13
N TRP A 16 15.67 15.81 -5.67
CA TRP A 16 16.41 14.82 -4.90
C TRP A 16 17.33 15.43 -3.84
N ARG A 17 18.00 16.54 -4.16
CA ARG A 17 18.79 17.31 -3.19
C ARG A 17 17.92 17.92 -2.08
N ARG A 18 16.71 18.39 -2.40
CA ARG A 18 15.76 18.94 -1.42
C ARG A 18 15.16 17.84 -0.54
N TRP A 19 14.89 16.66 -1.09
CA TRP A 19 14.39 15.50 -0.35
C TRP A 19 15.45 14.95 0.63
N ARG A 20 16.71 14.82 0.20
CA ARG A 20 17.82 14.41 1.09
C ARG A 20 18.01 15.33 2.30
N ARG A 21 17.80 16.64 2.14
CA ARG A 21 17.94 17.61 3.24
C ARG A 21 16.77 17.60 4.22
N ARG A 22 15.65 16.96 3.89
CA ARG A 22 14.43 16.91 4.72
C ARG A 22 14.15 15.54 5.34
N ARG A 23 15.02 14.55 5.12
CA ARG A 23 14.85 13.22 5.70
C ARG A 23 15.19 13.28 7.19
N ALA A 24 14.22 13.00 8.05
CA ALA A 24 14.46 12.92 9.48
C ALA A 24 15.35 11.70 9.79
N PRO A 25 16.28 11.79 10.75
CA PRO A 25 16.98 10.61 11.26
C PRO A 25 15.96 9.68 11.91
N GLY A 26 15.82 8.45 11.40
CA GLY A 26 14.87 7.46 11.93
C GLY A 26 13.90 6.88 10.90
N ASP A 27 13.75 7.52 9.73
CA ASP A 27 12.92 6.98 8.64
C ASP A 27 13.60 5.78 7.97
N ALA A 28 13.37 4.59 8.51
CA ALA A 28 13.75 3.34 7.84
C ALA A 28 13.09 3.33 6.44
N PRO A 29 13.83 2.98 5.37
CA PRO A 29 13.21 2.78 4.08
C PRO A 29 12.14 1.70 4.21
N VAL A 30 10.98 1.91 3.59
CA VAL A 30 9.97 0.86 3.48
C VAL A 30 10.63 -0.35 2.81
N PRO A 31 10.72 -1.51 3.49
CA PRO A 31 11.43 -2.66 2.97
C PRO A 31 10.68 -3.24 1.77
N GLY A 32 11.41 -3.59 0.71
CA GLY A 32 10.85 -4.19 -0.50
C GLY A 32 11.61 -3.81 -1.76
N VAL A 33 11.58 -4.69 -2.77
CA VAL A 33 12.20 -4.45 -4.08
C VAL A 33 11.18 -3.79 -5.00
N GLY A 34 11.51 -2.61 -5.54
CA GLY A 34 10.68 -1.92 -6.53
C GLY A 34 10.99 -2.36 -7.96
N GLY A 35 10.47 -1.64 -8.96
CA GLY A 35 10.80 -1.88 -10.37
C GLY A 35 9.97 -2.96 -11.07
N TYR A 36 8.72 -3.21 -10.64
CA TYR A 36 7.82 -4.20 -11.26
C TYR A 36 6.58 -3.58 -11.93
N ARG A 37 6.48 -2.25 -12.02
CA ARG A 37 5.38 -1.59 -12.74
C ARG A 37 5.71 -1.50 -14.24
N GLU A 38 4.71 -1.18 -15.07
CA GLU A 38 4.90 -0.86 -16.50
C GLU A 38 5.14 0.64 -16.76
N ARG A 39 4.42 1.53 -16.05
CA ARG A 39 4.40 2.98 -16.32
C ARG A 39 5.32 3.79 -15.42
N VAL A 40 6.16 4.60 -16.07
CA VAL A 40 7.03 5.59 -15.42
C VAL A 40 6.27 6.91 -15.27
N VAL A 41 5.85 7.22 -14.04
CA VAL A 41 5.29 8.53 -13.65
C VAL A 41 6.21 9.17 -12.63
N CYS A 42 6.26 10.51 -12.55
CA CYS A 42 7.17 11.23 -11.65
C CYS A 42 7.05 10.86 -10.16
N THR A 43 5.89 10.35 -9.74
CA THR A 43 5.61 9.87 -8.38
C THR A 43 5.73 8.34 -8.25
N SER A 44 6.14 7.65 -9.32
CA SER A 44 6.23 6.19 -9.36
C SER A 44 7.52 5.72 -8.69
N PRO A 45 7.46 4.69 -7.84
CA PRO A 45 8.66 4.09 -7.23
C PRO A 45 9.64 3.54 -8.28
N GLN A 46 9.23 3.37 -9.54
CA GLN A 46 10.13 3.00 -10.64
C GLN A 46 11.29 3.99 -10.86
N ILE A 47 11.10 5.29 -10.64
CA ILE A 47 12.18 6.27 -10.81
C ILE A 47 13.25 6.03 -9.75
N THR A 48 12.83 5.81 -8.50
CA THR A 48 13.74 5.46 -7.41
C THR A 48 14.36 4.07 -7.59
N SER A 49 13.67 3.16 -8.28
CA SER A 49 14.18 1.84 -8.70
C SER A 49 14.96 1.86 -10.01
N ARG A 50 15.18 3.02 -10.64
CA ARG A 50 15.91 3.16 -11.92
C ARG A 50 15.33 2.36 -13.09
N GLY A 51 14.02 2.14 -13.11
CA GLY A 51 13.30 1.49 -14.20
C GLY A 51 12.71 0.13 -13.82
N LEU A 52 12.47 -0.69 -14.85
CA LEU A 52 11.93 -2.05 -14.70
C LEU A 52 13.07 -3.02 -14.39
N HIS A 53 12.86 -3.89 -13.41
CA HIS A 53 13.70 -5.03 -13.09
C HIS A 53 12.95 -6.33 -13.48
N PRO A 54 13.31 -6.96 -14.62
CA PRO A 54 12.60 -8.14 -15.12
C PRO A 54 12.59 -9.31 -14.12
N GLN A 55 13.68 -9.48 -13.37
CA GLN A 55 13.79 -10.51 -12.35
C GLN A 55 12.74 -10.30 -11.24
N THR A 56 12.62 -9.08 -10.70
CA THR A 56 11.63 -8.76 -9.66
C THR A 56 10.21 -9.00 -10.16
N LEU A 57 9.90 -8.55 -11.39
CA LEU A 57 8.60 -8.79 -12.00
C LEU A 57 8.31 -10.30 -12.14
N SER A 58 9.25 -11.06 -12.72
CA SER A 58 9.10 -12.50 -12.91
C SER A 58 8.91 -13.25 -11.60
N THR A 59 9.64 -12.89 -10.54
CA THR A 59 9.50 -13.52 -9.21
C THR A 59 8.13 -13.24 -8.59
N ILE A 60 7.61 -12.00 -8.70
CA ILE A 60 6.27 -11.67 -8.19
C ILE A 60 5.20 -12.45 -8.96
N LEU A 61 5.30 -12.50 -10.29
CA LEU A 61 4.33 -13.20 -11.14
C LEU A 61 4.35 -14.71 -10.87
N SER A 62 5.51 -15.34 -10.95
CA SER A 62 5.65 -16.79 -10.71
C SER A 62 5.21 -17.18 -9.31
N GLY A 63 5.57 -16.40 -8.28
CA GLY A 63 5.14 -16.63 -6.90
C GLY A 63 3.63 -16.51 -6.71
N THR A 64 2.99 -15.51 -7.33
CA THR A 64 1.54 -15.30 -7.25
C THR A 64 0.77 -16.44 -7.94
N VAL A 65 1.21 -16.84 -9.14
CA VAL A 65 0.60 -17.95 -9.89
C VAL A 65 0.75 -19.26 -9.12
N LEU A 66 1.93 -19.52 -8.54
CA LEU A 66 2.16 -20.70 -7.72
C LEU A 66 1.29 -20.72 -6.45
N ALA A 67 1.09 -19.57 -5.80
CA ALA A 67 0.20 -19.46 -4.65
C ALA A 67 -1.25 -19.80 -5.02
N ALA A 68 -1.73 -19.32 -6.17
CA ALA A 68 -3.06 -19.64 -6.68
C ALA A 68 -3.21 -21.14 -6.98
N HIS A 69 -2.22 -21.76 -7.64
CA HIS A 69 -2.24 -23.22 -7.88
C HIS A 69 -2.27 -24.02 -6.58
N ARG A 70 -1.48 -23.64 -5.59
CA ARG A 70 -1.48 -24.31 -4.27
C ARG A 70 -2.82 -24.18 -3.56
N ALA A 71 -3.41 -22.98 -3.56
CA ALA A 71 -4.72 -22.75 -2.97
C ALA A 71 -5.83 -23.56 -3.66
N HIS A 72 -5.76 -23.69 -4.99
CA HIS A 72 -6.71 -24.49 -5.77
C HIS A 72 -6.54 -26.00 -5.51
N ALA A 73 -5.31 -26.47 -5.38
CA ALA A 73 -5.02 -27.87 -5.05
C ALA A 73 -5.43 -28.24 -3.61
N SER A 74 -5.50 -27.26 -2.69
CA SER A 74 -5.87 -27.46 -1.29
C SER A 74 -7.33 -27.11 -0.97
N LEU A 75 -8.24 -27.27 -1.95
CA LEU A 75 -9.66 -27.04 -1.72
C LEU A 75 -10.25 -28.10 -0.78
N ALA A 76 -10.96 -27.64 0.23
CA ALA A 76 -11.67 -28.48 1.20
C ALA A 76 -13.03 -27.84 1.55
N PRO A 77 -14.05 -28.65 1.87
CA PRO A 77 -15.29 -28.14 2.46
C PRO A 77 -15.01 -27.38 3.76
N GLY A 78 -15.75 -26.31 3.99
CA GLY A 78 -15.54 -25.44 5.14
C GLY A 78 -16.62 -24.39 5.31
N SER A 79 -16.49 -23.60 6.37
CA SER A 79 -17.38 -22.48 6.69
C SER A 79 -16.61 -21.16 6.68
N LEU A 80 -17.35 -20.07 6.47
CA LEU A 80 -16.85 -18.71 6.47
C LEU A 80 -17.49 -17.95 7.64
N ALA A 81 -16.67 -17.19 8.36
CA ALA A 81 -17.15 -16.26 9.39
C ALA A 81 -16.56 -14.87 9.16
N LEU A 82 -17.36 -13.83 9.39
CA LEU A 82 -16.98 -12.43 9.23
C LEU A 82 -17.01 -11.72 10.59
N GLY A 83 -16.01 -10.87 10.83
CA GLY A 83 -16.00 -9.96 11.97
C GLY A 83 -14.72 -9.16 12.03
N GLY A 84 -14.56 -8.31 13.04
CA GLY A 84 -13.28 -7.66 13.33
C GLY A 84 -13.39 -6.17 13.60
N ARG A 85 -12.67 -5.73 14.62
CA ARG A 85 -12.43 -4.33 14.98
C ARG A 85 -11.09 -4.28 15.69
N VAL A 86 -10.26 -3.30 15.34
CA VAL A 86 -8.95 -3.10 15.97
C VAL A 86 -8.85 -1.63 16.36
N GLU A 87 -8.91 -1.37 17.65
CA GLU A 87 -8.76 -0.02 18.21
C GLU A 87 -7.29 0.28 18.51
N ASN A 88 -6.92 1.56 18.51
CA ASN A 88 -5.57 2.08 18.76
C ASN A 88 -4.46 1.52 17.84
N GLY A 89 -4.81 0.99 16.66
CA GLY A 89 -3.85 0.48 15.68
C GLY A 89 -3.36 1.49 14.63
N THR A 90 -3.94 2.69 14.54
CA THR A 90 -3.62 3.67 13.49
C THR A 90 -3.60 5.11 14.01
N ILE A 91 -2.86 5.97 13.31
CA ILE A 91 -2.89 7.43 13.47
C ILE A 91 -2.92 8.08 12.09
N LYS A 92 -3.64 9.20 11.94
CA LYS A 92 -3.62 9.96 10.68
C LYS A 92 -2.29 10.69 10.49
N ARG A 93 -1.67 10.49 9.33
CA ARG A 93 -0.47 11.22 8.90
C ARG A 93 -0.74 12.65 8.39
N SER A 94 -2.00 13.09 8.32
CA SER A 94 -2.38 14.42 7.80
C SER A 94 -3.71 14.96 8.37
N PRO A 95 -3.81 15.27 9.67
CA PRO A 95 -5.05 15.76 10.29
C PRO A 95 -5.67 17.03 9.65
N PRO A 96 -4.89 18.06 9.24
CA PRO A 96 -5.48 19.27 8.64
C PRO A 96 -6.29 19.00 7.37
N ALA A 97 -5.89 18.00 6.58
CA ALA A 97 -6.60 17.62 5.36
C ALA A 97 -7.97 17.00 5.67
N TYR A 98 -8.10 16.28 6.79
CA TYR A 98 -9.38 15.71 7.21
C TYR A 98 -10.36 16.80 7.68
N HIS A 99 -9.87 17.81 8.41
CA HIS A 99 -10.72 18.93 8.86
C HIS A 99 -11.20 19.83 7.72
N ALA A 100 -10.56 19.79 6.55
CA ALA A 100 -11.01 20.48 5.35
C ALA A 100 -12.23 19.81 4.68
N ASN A 101 -12.60 18.59 5.09
CA ASN A 101 -13.81 17.93 4.60
C ASN A 101 -15.07 18.63 5.12
N PRO A 102 -16.19 18.59 4.36
CA PRO A 102 -17.45 19.22 4.75
C PRO A 102 -17.89 18.86 6.17
N ALA A 103 -18.32 19.86 6.94
CA ALA A 103 -18.74 19.66 8.34
C ALA A 103 -19.93 18.72 8.49
N ALA A 104 -20.80 18.64 7.48
CA ALA A 104 -21.95 17.74 7.47
C ALA A 104 -21.59 16.25 7.29
N GLU A 105 -20.40 15.95 6.78
CA GLU A 105 -19.95 14.59 6.50
C GLU A 105 -19.19 13.98 7.68
N ARG A 106 -18.38 14.79 8.37
CA ARG A 106 -17.53 14.35 9.50
C ARG A 106 -18.27 13.57 10.61
N PRO A 107 -19.50 13.96 11.03
CA PRO A 107 -20.25 13.21 12.04
C PRO A 107 -20.63 11.79 11.61
N ARG A 108 -20.59 11.44 10.32
CA ARG A 108 -20.92 10.09 9.84
C ARG A 108 -19.84 9.05 10.15
N TYR A 109 -18.66 9.50 10.59
CA TYR A 109 -17.52 8.66 10.90
C TYR A 109 -17.18 8.67 12.41
N SER A 110 -18.10 9.16 13.25
CA SER A 110 -17.90 9.18 14.72
C SER A 110 -17.77 7.78 15.33
N ASP A 111 -18.42 6.78 14.75
CA ASP A 111 -18.40 5.38 15.22
C ASP A 111 -17.07 4.67 14.93
N ALA A 112 -16.26 5.32 14.09
CA ALA A 112 -14.93 4.90 13.71
C ALA A 112 -13.87 5.33 14.75
N GLY A 113 -14.32 5.71 15.96
CA GLY A 113 -13.65 5.86 17.27
C GLY A 113 -12.44 6.79 17.36
N GLY A 114 -11.98 7.10 18.58
CA GLY A 114 -11.05 8.21 18.80
C GLY A 114 -11.77 9.56 18.63
N ASP A 115 -11.10 10.56 18.06
CA ASP A 115 -11.64 11.92 17.86
C ASP A 115 -12.69 12.00 16.71
N GLY A 116 -13.26 10.86 16.30
CA GLY A 116 -14.24 10.72 15.21
C GLY A 116 -13.63 10.71 13.81
N ASP A 117 -12.30 10.55 13.72
CA ASP A 117 -11.57 10.68 12.47
C ASP A 117 -10.86 9.38 12.02
N GLN A 118 -10.62 8.41 12.89
CA GLN A 118 -9.93 7.17 12.52
C GLN A 118 -10.87 6.14 11.87
N GLU A 119 -10.33 5.02 11.38
CA GLU A 119 -11.10 3.84 10.96
C GLU A 119 -10.62 2.65 11.79
N TRP A 120 -11.44 2.19 12.75
CA TRP A 120 -11.13 0.98 13.55
C TRP A 120 -11.78 -0.28 13.00
N GLY A 121 -12.72 -0.18 12.04
CA GLY A 121 -13.36 -1.33 11.42
C GLY A 121 -12.35 -2.14 10.63
N VAL A 122 -12.24 -3.44 10.90
CA VAL A 122 -11.39 -4.35 10.14
C VAL A 122 -12.22 -5.55 9.72
N GLY A 123 -12.32 -5.79 8.41
CA GLY A 123 -12.95 -7.00 7.89
C GLY A 123 -12.01 -8.20 8.00
N VAL A 124 -12.28 -9.11 8.94
CA VAL A 124 -11.60 -10.40 9.05
C VAL A 124 -12.54 -11.48 8.51
N LEU A 125 -12.11 -12.14 7.44
CA LEU A 125 -12.76 -13.32 6.89
C LEU A 125 -12.00 -14.56 7.38
N ARG A 126 -12.64 -15.32 8.27
CA ARG A 126 -12.10 -16.58 8.79
C ARG A 126 -12.58 -17.74 7.92
N PHE A 127 -11.64 -18.60 7.55
CA PHE A 127 -11.87 -19.88 6.90
C PHE A 127 -11.72 -21.00 7.94
N ALA A 128 -12.72 -21.88 8.07
CA ALA A 128 -12.65 -23.05 8.93
C ALA A 128 -13.01 -24.31 8.13
N ALA A 129 -12.11 -25.29 8.08
CA ALA A 129 -12.42 -26.58 7.48
C ALA A 129 -13.48 -27.31 8.32
N THR A 130 -14.44 -27.96 7.67
CA THR A 130 -15.30 -28.92 8.36
C THR A 130 -14.47 -30.16 8.70
N PRO A 131 -14.51 -30.69 9.94
CA PRO A 131 -13.87 -31.96 10.26
C PRO A 131 -14.43 -33.03 9.32
N ALA A 132 -13.56 -33.87 8.75
CA ALA A 132 -14.03 -35.06 8.04
C ALA A 132 -14.74 -35.97 9.05
N GLU A 133 -15.98 -36.39 8.76
CA GLU A 133 -16.56 -37.54 9.46
C GLU A 133 -15.63 -38.74 9.27
N ALA A 134 -15.26 -39.38 10.39
CA ALA A 134 -14.40 -40.54 10.44
C ALA A 134 -15.13 -41.82 10.03
#